data_AF-A0A061SKD1-F1
#
_entry.id   AF-A0A061SKD1-F1
#
_cell.length_a   1.000
_cell.length_b   1.000
_cell.length_c   1.000
_cell.angle_alpha   90.00
_cell.angle_beta   90.00
_cell.angle_gamma   90.00
#
_symmetry.space_group_name_H-M   'P 1'
#
loop_
_entity.id
_entity.type
_entity.pdbx_description
1 polymer ?
#
loop_
_entity_poly.entity_id
_entity_poly.type
_entity_poly.pdbx_seq_one_letter_code
_entity_poly.pdbx_strand_id
1 'polypeptide(L)'
;MAAALSLEELQRTCAMHRVADICLVVEMQAGIDALVGASYDEAAAERMRVLPAAVSETLIVPPNGTDAKSHHASTIAEVAPGELLAAWFAGDWEGANNTGIWMARWQDGSGWGPPWEVVSHVGRGAVWNPVLLQVPRSGETILFFKEGDDPLTWAGKLVRSSDGGHTWSSPEALPRGITGPAKNKPVVLSDGTILSPSSEELGPAELREAAGDPSWFVHLEVSGDGGRTWRRNGPVRFAGNIIQPSLFVDSKGGVRMLARMTSNTIKQGDFDEHWHYPHHFRYNDSMIVLGVADGKGERFHDVRRTALPCPNSGIDAVRLRDGRVLVVYNPTKYTYRGVLAVALSEDDGETWFDVLELERCRKSDIARNLWTRYPEYSYPAILQASDGLVHITYTYSTRPLKRHKSGRESIKHVVLNPLKLRPVKLEKEELPAAKFHHFLQALRASSDYFPPSYEHWLEGNNGIRAHVVLDEEDDGDSSA
;
A
#
# COMPACT_ATOMS: atom_id res chain seq x y z
N MET A 1 -11.07 1.16 -43.66
CA MET A 1 -10.32 -0.12 -43.76
C MET A 1 -9.07 0.03 -42.91
N ALA A 2 -9.13 -0.43 -41.66
CA ALA A 2 -7.96 -0.49 -40.79
C ALA A 2 -7.30 -1.86 -41.02
N ALA A 3 -6.02 -1.86 -41.38
CA ALA A 3 -5.27 -3.05 -41.73
C ALA A 3 -5.09 -3.97 -40.51
N ALA A 4 -5.50 -5.23 -40.67
CA ALA A 4 -5.18 -6.30 -39.73
C ALA A 4 -3.67 -6.59 -39.81
N LEU A 5 -2.98 -6.54 -38.66
CA LEU A 5 -1.64 -7.11 -38.56
C LEU A 5 -1.78 -8.62 -38.47
N SER A 6 -1.05 -9.34 -39.32
CA SER A 6 -1.05 -10.80 -39.39
C SER A 6 -0.21 -11.40 -38.26
N LEU A 7 -0.46 -12.67 -37.91
CA LEU A 7 0.26 -13.41 -36.88
C LEU A 7 1.79 -13.44 -37.11
N GLU A 8 2.22 -13.43 -38.38
CA GLU A 8 3.64 -13.37 -38.77
C GLU A 8 4.30 -12.03 -38.41
N GLU A 9 3.58 -10.91 -38.48
CA GLU A 9 4.12 -9.59 -38.14
C GLU A 9 4.25 -9.42 -36.61
N LEU A 10 3.38 -10.06 -35.83
CA LEU A 10 3.49 -10.12 -34.37
C LEU A 10 4.71 -10.97 -33.95
N GLN A 11 4.90 -12.13 -34.58
CA GLN A 11 6.06 -12.99 -34.36
C GLN A 11 7.38 -12.29 -34.74
N ARG A 12 7.40 -11.53 -35.85
CA ARG A 12 8.56 -10.68 -36.21
C ARG A 12 8.82 -9.56 -35.21
N THR A 13 7.78 -8.98 -34.61
CA THR A 13 7.92 -7.91 -33.62
C THR A 13 8.49 -8.46 -32.30
N CYS A 14 7.97 -9.58 -31.81
CA CYS A 14 8.54 -10.27 -30.64
C CYS A 14 9.99 -10.71 -30.89
N ALA A 15 10.32 -11.18 -32.10
CA ALA A 15 11.68 -11.54 -32.48
C ALA A 15 12.62 -10.33 -32.63
N MET A 16 12.15 -9.19 -33.13
CA MET A 16 12.94 -7.95 -33.22
C MET A 16 13.29 -7.35 -31.85
N HIS A 17 12.41 -7.53 -30.87
CA HIS A 17 12.55 -6.97 -29.52
C HIS A 17 13.01 -7.99 -28.45
N ARG A 18 13.42 -9.20 -28.86
CA ARG A 18 13.86 -10.30 -27.97
C ARG A 18 12.91 -10.56 -26.78
N VAL A 19 11.60 -10.49 -27.02
CA VAL A 19 10.58 -10.74 -25.99
C VAL A 19 10.40 -12.25 -25.84
N ALA A 20 10.91 -12.84 -24.76
CA ALA A 20 10.86 -14.28 -24.50
C ALA A 20 9.49 -14.75 -24.00
N ASP A 21 8.83 -13.95 -23.14
CA ASP A 21 7.55 -14.29 -22.51
C ASP A 21 6.57 -13.12 -22.53
N ILE A 22 5.28 -13.44 -22.68
CA ILE A 22 4.17 -12.50 -22.52
C ILE A 22 3.30 -13.05 -21.40
N CYS A 23 3.40 -12.47 -20.20
CA CYS A 23 2.53 -12.81 -19.10
C CYS A 23 1.22 -12.03 -19.25
N LEU A 24 0.09 -12.74 -19.35
CA LEU A 24 -1.25 -12.17 -19.49
C LEU A 24 -2.06 -12.49 -18.23
N VAL A 25 -2.25 -11.52 -17.35
CA VAL A 25 -3.16 -11.66 -16.21
C VAL A 25 -4.57 -11.33 -16.68
N VAL A 26 -5.40 -12.33 -17.01
CA VAL A 26 -6.81 -12.12 -17.34
C VAL A 26 -7.66 -12.26 -16.09
N GLU A 27 -8.33 -11.18 -15.71
CA GLU A 27 -9.39 -11.22 -14.69
C GLU A 27 -10.63 -11.91 -15.28
N MET A 28 -10.73 -13.24 -15.16
CA MET A 28 -11.96 -13.97 -15.50
C MET A 28 -13.01 -13.72 -14.42
N GLN A 29 -13.68 -12.57 -14.47
CA GLN A 29 -14.74 -12.21 -13.52
C GLN A 29 -16.13 -12.69 -13.94
N ALA A 30 -16.22 -13.65 -14.87
CA ALA A 30 -17.48 -14.27 -15.20
C ALA A 30 -17.32 -15.78 -15.37
N GLY A 31 -18.22 -16.54 -14.72
CA GLY A 31 -18.50 -17.89 -15.13
C GLY A 31 -18.73 -17.94 -16.63
N ILE A 32 -18.30 -19.05 -17.24
CA ILE A 32 -18.26 -19.34 -18.68
C ILE A 32 -19.57 -18.96 -19.43
N ASP A 33 -20.69 -18.80 -18.72
CA ASP A 33 -22.01 -18.51 -19.28
C ASP A 33 -22.22 -17.04 -19.74
N ALA A 34 -21.45 -16.06 -19.25
CA ALA A 34 -21.63 -14.65 -19.66
C ALA A 34 -20.96 -14.30 -21.01
N LEU A 35 -20.13 -15.21 -21.55
CA LEU A 35 -19.49 -15.04 -22.87
C LEU A 35 -20.49 -15.27 -24.04
N VAL A 36 -21.74 -15.60 -23.73
CA VAL A 36 -22.81 -15.81 -24.72
C VAL A 36 -23.80 -14.63 -24.67
N GLY A 37 -23.33 -13.46 -25.10
CA GLY A 37 -24.16 -12.37 -25.63
C GLY A 37 -25.14 -11.68 -24.68
N ALA A 38 -24.70 -10.60 -24.04
CA ALA A 38 -25.57 -9.48 -23.68
C ALA A 38 -24.77 -8.18 -23.56
N SER A 39 -25.38 -7.06 -23.94
CA SER A 39 -24.84 -5.70 -23.83
C SER A 39 -24.36 -5.39 -22.41
N TYR A 40 -23.23 -4.69 -22.30
CA TYR A 40 -22.67 -4.16 -21.05
C TYR A 40 -23.74 -3.43 -20.23
N ASP A 41 -24.14 -4.04 -19.10
CA ASP A 41 -25.06 -3.45 -18.12
C ASP A 41 -24.25 -2.97 -16.92
N GLU A 42 -24.12 -1.64 -16.81
CA GLU A 42 -23.39 -0.96 -15.74
C GLU A 42 -23.99 -1.27 -14.36
N ALA A 43 -25.31 -1.53 -14.27
CA ALA A 43 -25.98 -1.94 -13.05
C ALA A 43 -25.74 -3.43 -12.72
N ALA A 44 -25.46 -4.28 -13.72
CA ALA A 44 -25.02 -5.65 -13.51
C ALA A 44 -23.56 -5.73 -13.05
N ALA A 45 -22.67 -4.90 -13.60
CA ALA A 45 -21.30 -4.74 -13.12
C ALA A 45 -21.23 -4.24 -11.67
N GLU A 46 -22.14 -3.34 -11.29
CA GLU A 46 -22.29 -2.84 -9.92
C GLU A 46 -22.81 -3.92 -8.95
N ARG A 47 -23.70 -4.82 -9.40
CA ARG A 47 -24.14 -6.01 -8.66
C ARG A 47 -23.08 -7.14 -8.66
N MET A 48 -22.13 -7.11 -9.59
CA MET A 48 -21.00 -8.04 -9.71
C MET A 48 -19.72 -7.60 -8.97
N ARG A 49 -19.73 -6.50 -8.20
CA ARG A 49 -18.70 -6.17 -7.20
C ARG A 49 -18.66 -7.16 -6.02
N VAL A 50 -18.90 -8.45 -6.28
CA VAL A 50 -18.54 -9.50 -5.35
C VAL A 50 -17.04 -9.71 -5.54
N LEU A 51 -16.24 -9.04 -4.71
CA LEU A 51 -14.85 -9.42 -4.50
C LEU A 51 -14.88 -10.92 -4.15
N PRO A 52 -14.40 -11.84 -5.02
CA PRO A 52 -14.65 -13.28 -4.81
C PRO A 52 -14.06 -13.77 -3.48
N ALA A 53 -12.98 -13.11 -3.06
CA ALA A 53 -12.31 -13.30 -1.80
C ALA A 53 -12.85 -12.46 -0.63
N ALA A 54 -13.59 -11.36 -0.83
CA ALA A 54 -14.09 -10.60 0.30
C ALA A 54 -15.24 -11.32 1.01
N VAL A 55 -15.14 -11.31 2.33
CA VAL A 55 -16.14 -11.82 3.25
C VAL A 55 -17.05 -10.67 3.69
N SER A 56 -16.48 -9.50 3.94
CA SER A 56 -17.21 -8.30 4.32
C SER A 56 -16.45 -7.01 4.02
N GLU A 57 -17.21 -5.92 3.91
CA GLU A 57 -16.70 -4.56 3.77
C GLU A 57 -17.51 -3.64 4.68
N THR A 58 -16.87 -2.75 5.42
CA THR A 58 -17.56 -1.86 6.37
C THR A 58 -16.79 -0.56 6.54
N LEU A 59 -17.50 0.57 6.64
CA LEU A 59 -16.89 1.82 7.10
C LEU A 59 -16.78 1.78 8.62
N ILE A 60 -15.55 1.85 9.15
CA ILE A 60 -15.31 1.97 10.60
C ILE A 60 -15.87 3.29 11.11
N VAL A 61 -15.70 4.36 10.32
CA VAL A 61 -16.26 5.67 10.60
C VAL A 61 -17.47 5.88 9.68
N PRO A 62 -18.70 5.63 10.16
CA PRO A 62 -19.89 5.91 9.37
C PRO A 62 -20.04 7.42 9.14
N PRO A 63 -20.84 7.85 8.15
CA PRO A 63 -21.19 9.26 7.99
C PRO A 63 -21.72 9.86 9.30
N ASN A 64 -21.16 11.00 9.72
CA ASN A 64 -21.44 11.66 11.01
C ASN A 64 -21.06 10.83 12.25
N GLY A 65 -20.18 9.82 12.11
CA GLY A 65 -19.69 9.00 13.23
C GLY A 65 -18.74 9.74 14.18
N THR A 66 -18.15 10.86 13.73
CA THR A 66 -17.29 11.74 14.53
C THR A 66 -17.40 13.18 14.02
N ASP A 67 -17.00 14.16 14.84
CA ASP A 67 -16.90 15.58 14.42
C ASP A 67 -15.66 15.87 13.55
N ALA A 68 -14.68 14.97 13.53
CA ALA A 68 -13.52 15.08 12.64
C ALA A 68 -13.95 14.99 11.17
N LYS A 69 -13.26 15.75 10.30
CA LYS A 69 -13.58 15.85 8.87
C LYS A 69 -12.69 14.96 8.00
N SER A 70 -11.51 14.59 8.52
CA SER A 70 -10.51 13.82 7.81
C SER A 70 -9.93 12.76 8.74
N HIS A 71 -9.79 11.55 8.20
CA HIS A 71 -9.32 10.34 8.87
C HIS A 71 -8.24 9.71 8.01
N HIS A 72 -7.03 9.50 8.55
CA HIS A 72 -5.91 9.06 7.72
C HIS A 72 -4.91 8.17 8.46
N ALA A 73 -4.12 7.44 7.67
CA ALA A 73 -3.08 6.50 8.10
C ALA A 73 -3.54 5.52 9.18
N SER A 74 -4.45 4.62 8.81
CA SER A 74 -4.93 3.60 9.73
C SER A 74 -3.88 2.54 10.05
N THR A 75 -4.05 1.92 11.22
CA THR A 75 -3.36 0.73 11.70
C THR A 75 -4.40 -0.26 12.24
N ILE A 76 -4.09 -1.55 12.26
CA ILE A 76 -4.94 -2.59 12.85
C ILE A 76 -4.09 -3.59 13.64
N ALA A 77 -4.61 -4.11 14.75
CA ALA A 77 -4.00 -5.20 15.52
C ALA A 77 -5.08 -6.09 16.16
N GLU A 78 -4.80 -7.39 16.24
CA GLU A 78 -5.59 -8.33 17.03
C GLU A 78 -5.08 -8.33 18.48
N VAL A 79 -5.97 -8.00 19.42
CA VAL A 79 -5.63 -7.88 20.86
C VAL A 79 -6.04 -9.10 21.66
N ALA A 80 -7.05 -9.82 21.19
CA ALA A 80 -7.45 -11.15 21.64
C ALA A 80 -8.09 -11.89 20.45
N PRO A 81 -8.19 -13.23 20.47
CA PRO A 81 -8.84 -13.96 19.38
C PRO A 81 -10.25 -13.43 19.08
N GLY A 82 -10.47 -12.97 17.85
CA GLY A 82 -11.75 -12.37 17.43
C GLY A 82 -12.01 -10.94 17.94
N GLU A 83 -11.00 -10.28 18.50
CA GLU A 83 -11.05 -8.88 18.92
C GLU A 83 -9.92 -8.08 18.27
N LEU A 84 -10.30 -7.05 17.50
CA LEU A 84 -9.36 -6.16 16.81
C LEU A 84 -9.49 -4.73 17.32
N LEU A 85 -8.37 -4.02 17.33
CA LEU A 85 -8.33 -2.58 17.41
C LEU A 85 -7.88 -2.02 16.06
N ALA A 86 -8.57 -0.98 15.59
CA ALA A 86 -8.09 -0.12 14.53
C ALA A 86 -7.91 1.29 15.06
N ALA A 87 -6.80 1.95 14.68
CA ALA A 87 -6.55 3.34 15.03
C ALA A 87 -6.11 4.15 13.81
N TRP A 88 -6.34 5.45 13.83
CA TRP A 88 -6.02 6.40 12.76
C TRP A 88 -5.89 7.81 13.37
N PHE A 89 -5.23 8.74 12.69
CA PHE A 89 -5.30 10.14 13.11
C PHE A 89 -6.48 10.83 12.43
N ALA A 90 -7.16 11.72 13.16
CA ALA A 90 -8.29 12.47 12.60
C ALA A 90 -8.40 13.87 13.19
N GLY A 91 -8.83 14.82 12.36
CA GLY A 91 -9.00 16.23 12.69
C GLY A 91 -9.72 16.98 11.55
N ASP A 92 -9.53 18.29 11.46
CA ASP A 92 -10.10 19.06 10.35
C ASP A 92 -9.43 18.76 9.00
N TRP A 93 -8.12 18.54 8.99
CA TRP A 93 -7.31 18.08 7.86
C TRP A 93 -5.99 17.46 8.38
N GLU A 94 -5.22 16.84 7.48
CA GLU A 94 -3.89 16.31 7.79
C GLU A 94 -2.95 17.42 8.27
N GLY A 95 -2.49 17.32 9.51
CA GLY A 95 -1.62 18.32 10.15
C GLY A 95 -2.31 19.53 10.74
N ALA A 96 -3.64 19.53 10.83
CA ALA A 96 -4.31 20.49 11.67
C ALA A 96 -3.86 20.32 13.14
N ASN A 97 -3.75 21.42 13.88
CA ASN A 97 -3.42 21.40 15.31
C ASN A 97 -4.48 20.70 16.19
N ASN A 98 -5.60 20.29 15.60
CA ASN A 98 -6.66 19.52 16.22
C ASN A 98 -6.73 18.05 15.76
N THR A 99 -5.68 17.54 15.12
CA THR A 99 -5.59 16.10 14.83
C THR A 99 -5.33 15.32 16.11
N GLY A 100 -6.24 14.41 16.50
CA GLY A 100 -6.06 13.43 17.57
C GLY A 100 -5.87 12.02 17.03
N ILE A 101 -5.48 11.06 17.88
CA ILE A 101 -5.53 9.64 17.52
C ILE A 101 -6.86 9.07 17.97
N TRP A 102 -7.59 8.52 17.00
CA TRP A 102 -8.88 7.87 17.18
C TRP A 102 -8.73 6.36 17.06
N MET A 103 -9.62 5.64 17.73
CA MET A 103 -9.63 4.19 17.78
C MET A 103 -11.06 3.66 17.71
N ALA A 104 -11.24 2.48 17.13
CA ALA A 104 -12.45 1.67 17.27
C ALA A 104 -12.05 0.23 17.63
N ARG A 105 -12.99 -0.50 18.23
CA ARG A 105 -12.84 -1.93 18.53
C ARG A 105 -13.83 -2.73 17.69
N TRP A 106 -13.34 -3.82 17.12
CA TRP A 106 -14.15 -4.84 16.47
C TRP A 106 -14.26 -6.06 17.37
N GLN A 107 -15.45 -6.63 17.42
CA GLN A 107 -15.70 -7.93 18.04
C GLN A 107 -16.38 -8.83 17.02
N ASP A 108 -15.89 -10.06 16.89
CA ASP A 108 -16.47 -11.07 16.04
C ASP A 108 -17.97 -11.24 16.28
N GLY A 109 -18.74 -11.29 15.19
CA GLY A 109 -20.21 -11.36 15.22
C GLY A 109 -20.94 -10.04 15.57
N SER A 110 -20.26 -9.05 16.15
CA SER A 110 -20.85 -7.75 16.52
C SER A 110 -20.39 -6.59 15.62
N GLY A 111 -19.25 -6.71 14.95
CA GLY A 111 -18.70 -5.67 14.09
C GLY A 111 -17.96 -4.58 14.88
N TRP A 112 -17.80 -3.40 14.28
CA TRP A 112 -17.12 -2.25 14.89
C TRP A 112 -18.05 -1.52 15.86
N GLY A 113 -17.54 -1.25 17.07
CA GLY A 113 -18.14 -0.29 18.00
C GLY A 113 -17.87 1.17 17.61
N PRO A 114 -18.47 2.14 18.32
CA PRO A 114 -18.28 3.56 18.03
C PRO A 114 -16.82 3.99 18.23
N PRO A 115 -16.26 4.83 17.33
CA PRO A 115 -14.92 5.37 17.52
C PRO A 115 -14.79 6.28 18.76
N TRP A 116 -13.61 6.30 19.38
CA TRP A 116 -13.26 7.22 20.47
C TRP A 116 -11.85 7.81 20.29
N GLU A 117 -11.60 8.99 20.83
CA GLU A 117 -10.26 9.61 20.84
C GLU A 117 -9.41 8.97 21.95
N VAL A 118 -8.34 8.27 21.60
CA VAL A 118 -7.41 7.59 22.53
C VAL A 118 -6.23 8.49 22.93
N VAL A 119 -5.78 9.36 22.02
CA VAL A 119 -4.76 10.37 22.30
C VAL A 119 -5.28 11.72 21.83
N SER A 120 -5.55 12.61 22.79
CA SER A 120 -6.05 13.95 22.49
C SER A 120 -4.96 14.88 22.01
N HIS A 121 -5.31 15.74 21.06
CA HIS A 121 -4.47 16.81 20.52
C HIS A 121 -4.25 17.98 21.50
N VAL A 122 -5.10 18.11 22.52
CA VAL A 122 -5.11 19.27 23.43
C VAL A 122 -3.75 19.41 24.13
N GLY A 123 -3.08 20.55 23.89
CA GLY A 123 -1.77 20.86 24.46
C GLY A 123 -0.58 20.14 23.81
N ARG A 124 -0.75 19.51 22.64
CA ARG A 124 0.28 18.70 21.97
C ARG A 124 0.65 19.16 20.56
N GLY A 125 -0.15 20.03 19.95
CA GLY A 125 -0.06 20.30 18.51
C GLY A 125 -0.64 19.12 17.71
N ALA A 126 -0.20 18.96 16.46
CA ALA A 126 -0.67 17.85 15.63
C ALA A 126 -0.11 16.48 16.12
N VAL A 127 -0.93 15.42 16.03
CA VAL A 127 -0.53 14.03 16.24
C VAL A 127 -0.85 13.16 15.03
N TRP A 128 0.04 12.20 14.74
CA TRP A 128 0.10 11.54 13.44
C TRP A 128 0.46 10.06 13.52
N ASN A 129 0.27 9.37 12.39
CA ASN A 129 0.77 8.03 12.07
C ASN A 129 0.72 7.04 13.25
N PRO A 130 -0.48 6.73 13.76
CA PRO A 130 -0.62 5.72 14.79
C PRO A 130 -0.21 4.35 14.27
N VAL A 131 0.49 3.59 15.09
CA VAL A 131 0.85 2.20 14.79
C VAL A 131 0.60 1.33 16.01
N LEU A 132 -0.22 0.31 15.85
CA LEU A 132 -0.52 -0.66 16.89
C LEU A 132 0.46 -1.83 16.83
N LEU A 133 0.85 -2.32 18.01
CA LEU A 133 1.59 -3.56 18.19
C LEU A 133 1.01 -4.31 19.38
N GLN A 134 0.48 -5.51 19.15
CA GLN A 134 0.21 -6.47 20.22
C GLN A 134 1.49 -7.24 20.52
N VAL A 135 2.03 -7.13 21.74
CA VAL A 135 3.26 -7.80 22.14
C VAL A 135 2.94 -9.22 22.62
N PRO A 136 3.31 -10.29 21.88
CA PRO A 136 2.79 -11.63 22.16
C PRO A 136 3.14 -12.20 23.54
N ARG A 137 4.33 -11.90 24.07
CA ARG A 137 4.80 -12.46 25.34
C ARG A 137 4.21 -11.81 26.58
N SER A 138 3.98 -10.50 26.54
CA SER A 138 3.43 -9.75 27.67
C SER A 138 1.90 -9.60 27.60
N GLY A 139 1.31 -9.75 26.42
CA GLY A 139 -0.08 -9.39 26.17
C GLY A 139 -0.34 -7.88 26.17
N GLU A 140 0.70 -7.07 26.29
CA GLU A 140 0.61 -5.61 26.28
C GLU A 140 0.35 -5.12 24.85
N THR A 141 -0.59 -4.18 24.70
CA THR A 141 -0.81 -3.46 23.44
C THR A 141 -0.07 -2.13 23.50
N ILE A 142 0.77 -1.84 22.50
CA ILE A 142 1.46 -0.56 22.36
C ILE A 142 0.84 0.19 21.18
N LEU A 143 0.55 1.47 21.38
CA LEU A 143 0.18 2.40 20.32
C LEU A 143 1.28 3.45 20.21
N PHE A 144 2.06 3.39 19.13
CA PHE A 144 3.02 4.40 18.76
C PHE A 144 2.33 5.52 18.00
N PHE A 145 2.82 6.75 18.10
CA PHE A 145 2.36 7.90 17.33
C PHE A 145 3.46 8.95 17.21
N LYS A 146 3.24 9.98 16.39
CA LYS A 146 4.12 11.15 16.28
C LYS A 146 3.42 12.39 16.83
N GLU A 147 4.16 13.27 17.49
CA GLU A 147 3.67 14.53 18.05
C GLU A 147 4.54 15.69 17.56
N GLY A 148 3.92 16.73 17.00
CA GLY A 148 4.59 17.92 16.47
C GLY A 148 3.98 18.39 15.15
N ASP A 149 4.14 19.66 14.82
CA ASP A 149 3.45 20.29 13.68
C ASP A 149 4.12 20.05 12.32
N ASP A 150 5.35 19.51 12.30
CA ASP A 150 6.16 19.31 11.09
C ASP A 150 6.78 17.90 11.08
N PRO A 151 6.56 17.08 10.04
CA PRO A 151 7.20 15.76 9.86
C PRO A 151 8.73 15.75 9.92
N LEU A 152 9.38 16.89 9.66
CA LEU A 152 10.84 17.05 9.78
C LEU A 152 11.30 17.13 11.24
N THR A 153 10.41 17.50 12.18
CA THR A 153 10.79 17.79 13.57
C THR A 153 9.94 17.07 14.62
N TRP A 154 8.92 16.31 14.20
CA TRP A 154 8.05 15.57 15.12
C TRP A 154 8.80 14.60 16.04
N ALA A 155 8.25 14.36 17.22
CA ALA A 155 8.78 13.42 18.19
C ALA A 155 7.98 12.11 18.17
N GLY A 156 8.68 10.97 18.27
CA GLY A 156 8.06 9.68 18.50
C GLY A 156 7.57 9.52 19.94
N LYS A 157 6.34 9.05 20.11
CA LYS A 157 5.74 8.74 21.41
C LYS A 157 4.98 7.41 21.37
N LEU A 158 4.66 6.89 22.54
CA LEU A 158 3.79 5.73 22.68
C LEU A 158 2.87 5.82 23.90
N VAL A 159 1.77 5.08 23.87
CA VAL A 159 0.95 4.72 25.03
C VAL A 159 0.81 3.20 25.09
N ARG A 160 0.55 2.67 26.28
CA ARG A 160 0.49 1.23 26.54
C ARG A 160 -0.83 0.85 27.16
N SER A 161 -1.30 -0.36 26.86
CA SER A 161 -2.45 -0.97 27.49
C SER A 161 -2.11 -2.38 27.95
N SER A 162 -2.51 -2.72 29.17
CA SER A 162 -2.38 -4.06 29.76
C SER A 162 -3.71 -4.82 29.81
N ASP A 163 -4.77 -4.26 29.24
CA ASP A 163 -6.14 -4.80 29.28
C ASP A 163 -6.77 -4.89 27.87
N GLY A 164 -5.95 -5.13 26.85
CA GLY A 164 -6.42 -5.28 25.47
C GLY A 164 -6.91 -3.97 24.83
N GLY A 165 -6.44 -2.83 25.31
CA GLY A 165 -6.78 -1.50 24.79
C GLY A 165 -8.05 -0.88 25.38
N HIS A 166 -8.55 -1.37 26.52
CA HIS A 166 -9.66 -0.73 27.23
C HIS A 166 -9.19 0.55 27.95
N THR A 167 -8.02 0.49 28.57
CA THR A 167 -7.38 1.63 29.21
C THR A 167 -5.95 1.81 28.70
N TRP A 168 -5.47 3.05 28.72
CA TRP A 168 -4.18 3.43 28.17
C TRP A 168 -3.39 4.26 29.19
N SER A 169 -2.07 4.05 29.23
CA SER A 169 -1.14 4.83 30.03
C SER A 169 -1.08 6.29 29.59
N SER A 170 -0.45 7.15 30.40
CA SER A 170 -0.03 8.46 29.90
C SER A 170 1.04 8.30 28.80
N PRO A 171 1.10 9.22 27.81
CA PRO A 171 2.11 9.18 26.76
C PRO A 171 3.55 9.17 27.27
N GLU A 172 4.34 8.23 26.75
CA GLU A 172 5.77 8.07 26.96
C GLU A 172 6.53 8.61 25.73
N ALA A 173 7.57 9.42 25.95
CA ALA A 173 8.46 9.82 24.86
C ALA A 173 9.39 8.67 24.49
N LEU A 174 9.59 8.44 23.19
CA LEU A 174 10.66 7.55 22.74
C LEU A 174 12.04 8.18 23.02
N PRO A 175 13.10 7.37 23.22
CA PRO A 175 14.44 7.89 23.44
C PRO A 175 14.90 8.82 22.31
N ARG A 176 15.81 9.75 22.61
CA ARG A 176 16.37 10.65 21.59
C ARG A 176 16.97 9.85 20.42
N GLY A 177 16.60 10.22 19.20
CA GLY A 177 17.05 9.55 17.96
C GLY A 177 16.26 8.29 17.60
N ILE A 178 15.22 7.96 18.37
CA ILE A 178 14.25 6.89 18.12
C ILE A 178 12.90 7.57 17.80
N THR A 179 12.33 7.18 16.67
CA THR A 179 11.09 7.73 16.13
C THR A 179 9.91 6.79 16.31
N GLY A 180 10.17 5.50 16.48
CA GLY A 180 9.19 4.43 16.44
C GLY A 180 8.82 4.05 15.00
N PRO A 181 7.85 3.14 14.81
CA PRO A 181 7.41 2.77 13.47
C PRO A 181 6.86 4.00 12.75
N ALA A 182 7.24 4.17 11.49
CA ALA A 182 6.90 5.37 10.73
C ALA A 182 5.42 5.40 10.32
N LYS A 183 4.86 4.22 9.98
CA LYS A 183 3.46 4.03 9.57
C LYS A 183 2.99 2.56 9.59
N ASN A 184 3.89 1.59 9.36
CA ASN A 184 3.53 0.18 9.32
C ASN A 184 3.90 -0.54 10.61
N LYS A 185 3.20 -1.65 10.88
CA LYS A 185 3.36 -2.46 12.09
C LYS A 185 4.78 -3.03 12.22
N PRO A 186 5.36 -3.05 13.44
CA PRO A 186 6.57 -3.81 13.73
C PRO A 186 6.41 -5.31 13.49
N VAL A 187 7.53 -5.99 13.21
CA VAL A 187 7.61 -7.45 13.22
C VAL A 187 8.21 -7.90 14.54
N VAL A 188 7.61 -8.91 15.18
CA VAL A 188 8.16 -9.54 16.38
C VAL A 188 8.76 -10.88 15.99
N LEU A 189 10.07 -11.04 16.21
CA LEU A 189 10.79 -12.29 15.94
C LEU A 189 10.45 -13.37 16.98
N SER A 190 10.77 -14.62 16.66
CA SER A 190 10.51 -15.78 17.54
C SER A 190 11.13 -15.66 18.93
N ASP A 191 12.27 -14.96 19.04
CA ASP A 191 12.95 -14.71 20.31
C ASP A 191 12.38 -13.52 21.11
N GLY A 192 11.33 -12.86 20.60
CA GLY A 192 10.67 -11.71 21.21
C GLY A 192 11.26 -10.35 20.83
N THR A 193 12.30 -10.32 20.00
CA THR A 193 12.85 -9.05 19.47
C THR A 193 11.80 -8.34 18.62
N ILE A 194 11.56 -7.06 18.90
CA ILE A 194 10.70 -6.19 18.09
C ILE A 194 11.57 -5.44 17.08
N LEU A 195 11.19 -5.52 15.81
CA LEU A 195 11.78 -4.77 14.70
C LEU A 195 10.79 -3.71 14.22
N SER A 196 11.07 -2.45 14.53
CA SER A 196 10.27 -1.31 14.10
C SER A 196 10.70 -0.81 12.71
N PRO A 197 9.79 -0.81 11.71
CA PRO A 197 10.00 -0.17 10.42
C PRO A 197 9.94 1.36 10.56
N SER A 198 11.11 1.99 10.63
CA SER A 198 11.23 3.43 10.87
C SER A 198 11.77 4.16 9.65
N SER A 199 11.47 5.45 9.56
CA SER A 199 11.95 6.31 8.50
C SER A 199 11.79 7.77 8.90
N GLU A 200 12.62 8.64 8.34
CA GLU A 200 12.64 10.07 8.63
C GLU A 200 12.67 10.87 7.33
N GLU A 201 12.12 12.08 7.37
CA GLU A 201 12.03 12.95 6.20
C GLU A 201 13.27 13.82 5.99
N LEU A 202 14.22 13.77 6.93
CA LEU A 202 15.50 14.46 6.85
C LEU A 202 16.66 13.52 7.16
N GLY A 203 17.30 13.03 6.11
CA GLY A 203 18.46 12.15 6.16
C GLY A 203 19.74 12.76 6.71
N PRO A 204 20.68 11.90 7.17
CA PRO A 204 22.04 12.34 7.48
C PRO A 204 22.70 12.97 6.24
N ALA A 205 23.67 13.86 6.46
CA ALA A 205 24.32 14.64 5.40
C ALA A 205 24.81 13.79 4.21
N GLU A 206 25.36 12.60 4.49
CA GLU A 206 25.82 11.65 3.49
C GLU A 206 24.74 11.14 2.53
N LEU A 207 23.47 11.08 2.95
CA LEU A 207 22.35 10.73 2.07
C LEU A 207 21.79 11.95 1.33
N ARG A 208 21.90 13.13 1.93
CA ARG A 208 21.47 14.41 1.31
C ARG A 208 22.27 14.73 0.06
N GLU A 209 23.58 14.50 0.08
CA GLU A 209 24.45 14.71 -1.09
C GLU A 209 24.08 13.79 -2.26
N ALA A 210 23.58 12.58 -1.99
CA ALA A 210 23.22 11.60 -3.01
C ALA A 210 21.77 11.73 -3.52
N ALA A 211 20.82 12.08 -2.64
CA ALA A 211 19.38 12.05 -2.93
C ALA A 211 18.75 13.44 -3.15
N GLY A 212 19.42 14.53 -2.76
CA GLY A 212 18.83 15.87 -2.65
C GLY A 212 18.00 16.04 -1.37
N ASP A 213 17.54 17.27 -1.10
CA ASP A 213 16.62 17.56 0.01
C ASP A 213 15.16 17.64 -0.47
N PRO A 214 14.17 17.08 0.23
CA PRO A 214 14.30 16.26 1.43
C PRO A 214 14.90 14.90 1.10
N SER A 215 15.69 14.38 2.03
CA SER A 215 16.39 13.09 1.92
C SER A 215 15.67 12.05 2.75
N TRP A 216 14.55 11.53 2.23
CA TRP A 216 13.81 10.49 2.93
C TRP A 216 14.63 9.22 3.01
N PHE A 217 14.74 8.67 4.21
CA PHE A 217 15.48 7.45 4.43
C PHE A 217 14.80 6.53 5.42
N VAL A 218 15.13 5.25 5.27
CA VAL A 218 14.67 4.15 6.11
C VAL A 218 15.78 3.78 7.08
N HIS A 219 15.38 3.39 8.30
CA HIS A 219 16.22 2.72 9.27
C HIS A 219 15.39 1.72 10.08
N LEU A 220 16.04 0.83 10.83
CA LEU A 220 15.34 -0.01 11.79
C LEU A 220 15.60 0.44 13.22
N GLU A 221 14.58 0.30 14.05
CA GLU A 221 14.70 0.45 15.48
C GLU A 221 14.38 -0.88 16.14
N VAL A 222 15.26 -1.36 17.01
CA VAL A 222 15.20 -2.72 17.54
C VAL A 222 15.09 -2.69 19.05
N SER A 223 14.14 -3.44 19.59
CA SER A 223 13.96 -3.62 21.02
C SER A 223 13.98 -5.11 21.39
N GLY A 224 14.73 -5.45 22.45
CA GLY A 224 14.82 -6.82 22.99
C GLY A 224 14.03 -7.04 24.28
N ASP A 225 13.34 -6.01 24.77
CA ASP A 225 12.75 -5.97 26.12
C ASP A 225 11.29 -5.49 26.12
N GLY A 226 10.54 -5.82 25.06
CA GLY A 226 9.12 -5.47 24.94
C GLY A 226 8.88 -3.99 24.62
N GLY A 227 9.85 -3.33 23.98
CA GLY A 227 9.75 -1.93 23.57
C GLY A 227 10.11 -0.94 24.67
N ARG A 228 10.86 -1.35 25.69
CA ARG A 228 11.29 -0.49 26.81
C ARG A 228 12.57 0.26 26.46
N THR A 229 13.53 -0.41 25.84
CA THR A 229 14.73 0.18 25.28
C THR A 229 14.83 -0.11 23.78
N TRP A 230 15.48 0.80 23.07
CA TRP A 230 15.58 0.78 21.61
C TRP A 230 17.00 1.10 21.18
N ARG A 231 17.48 0.39 20.15
CA ARG A 231 18.68 0.76 19.40
C ARG A 231 18.32 1.01 17.95
N ARG A 232 19.14 1.79 17.27
CA ARG A 232 18.95 2.15 15.87
C ARG A 232 19.96 1.42 14.99
N ASN A 233 19.50 0.85 13.89
CA ASN A 233 20.30 0.21 12.84
C ASN A 233 20.05 0.91 11.49
N GLY A 234 21.08 1.04 10.67
CA GLY A 234 21.01 1.76 9.39
C GLY A 234 21.81 3.07 9.38
N PRO A 235 21.61 3.93 8.37
CA PRO A 235 20.49 3.95 7.42
C PRO A 235 20.53 2.84 6.37
N VAL A 236 19.39 2.57 5.75
CA VAL A 236 19.30 1.71 4.56
C VAL A 236 19.80 2.50 3.36
N ARG A 237 20.88 2.01 2.73
CA ARG A 237 21.47 2.66 1.55
C ARG A 237 20.68 2.27 0.30
N PHE A 238 20.21 3.26 -0.43
CA PHE A 238 19.53 3.12 -1.71
C PHE A 238 19.80 4.36 -2.56
N ALA A 239 19.92 4.19 -3.89
CA ALA A 239 20.08 5.30 -4.82
C ALA A 239 18.74 6.00 -5.08
N GLY A 240 18.23 6.67 -4.04
CA GLY A 240 17.02 7.49 -4.08
C GLY A 240 16.35 7.62 -2.72
N ASN A 241 15.17 8.24 -2.71
CA ASN A 241 14.41 8.52 -1.50
C ASN A 241 13.42 7.39 -1.20
N ILE A 242 13.55 6.77 -0.02
CA ILE A 242 12.65 5.69 0.44
C ILE A 242 12.13 6.00 1.85
N ILE A 243 10.88 5.63 2.12
CA ILE A 243 10.21 5.95 3.39
C ILE A 243 9.08 4.96 3.68
N GLN A 244 8.57 4.97 4.92
CA GLN A 244 7.42 4.18 5.38
C GLN A 244 7.55 2.69 5.03
N PRO A 245 8.60 2.02 5.53
CA PRO A 245 8.85 0.61 5.23
C PRO A 245 7.77 -0.28 5.85
N SER A 246 7.49 -1.43 5.26
CA SER A 246 6.71 -2.53 5.81
C SER A 246 7.61 -3.76 5.86
N LEU A 247 7.63 -4.46 7.00
CA LEU A 247 8.49 -5.63 7.21
C LEU A 247 7.68 -6.92 7.17
N PHE A 248 8.29 -7.99 6.66
CA PHE A 248 7.79 -9.34 6.78
C PHE A 248 8.95 -10.32 6.95
N VAL A 249 8.68 -11.47 7.58
CA VAL A 249 9.65 -12.56 7.71
C VAL A 249 9.65 -13.37 6.42
N ASP A 250 10.80 -13.79 5.89
CA ASP A 250 10.90 -14.61 4.68
C ASP A 250 10.80 -16.13 4.96
N SER A 251 10.81 -16.96 3.91
CA SER A 251 10.66 -18.43 4.05
C SER A 251 11.80 -19.09 4.82
N LYS A 252 12.93 -18.40 4.95
CA LYS A 252 14.14 -18.84 5.66
C LYS A 252 14.22 -18.27 7.07
N GLY A 253 13.22 -17.50 7.51
CA GLY A 253 13.22 -16.82 8.80
C GLY A 253 14.03 -15.51 8.82
N GLY A 254 14.51 -15.06 7.66
CA GLY A 254 15.10 -13.74 7.48
C GLY A 254 14.05 -12.63 7.50
N VAL A 255 14.48 -11.37 7.47
CA VAL A 255 13.57 -10.22 7.45
C VAL A 255 13.72 -9.50 6.11
N ARG A 256 12.59 -9.19 5.48
CA ARG A 256 12.51 -8.42 4.25
C ARG A 256 11.71 -7.16 4.47
N MET A 257 11.98 -6.16 3.65
CA MET A 257 11.35 -4.86 3.69
C MET A 257 10.80 -4.49 2.33
N LEU A 258 9.57 -3.98 2.30
CA LEU A 258 9.06 -3.17 1.20
C LEU A 258 8.98 -1.71 1.64
N ALA A 259 9.48 -0.77 0.86
CA ALA A 259 9.38 0.66 1.14
C ALA A 259 8.84 1.42 -0.07
N ARG A 260 8.11 2.51 0.16
CA ARG A 260 7.72 3.38 -0.96
C ARG A 260 8.90 4.26 -1.36
N MET A 261 9.14 4.36 -2.66
CA MET A 261 10.10 5.30 -3.24
C MET A 261 9.40 6.59 -3.68
N THR A 262 10.16 7.69 -3.69
CA THR A 262 9.86 8.84 -4.53
C THR A 262 11.02 9.13 -5.47
N SER A 263 10.76 9.60 -6.69
CA SER A 263 11.82 9.99 -7.62
C SER A 263 12.61 11.20 -7.10
N ASN A 264 13.91 11.23 -7.36
CA ASN A 264 14.92 12.22 -6.87
C ASN A 264 14.72 13.66 -7.38
N THR A 265 13.51 14.03 -7.75
CA THR A 265 13.18 15.33 -8.30
C THR A 265 12.65 16.32 -7.27
N ILE A 266 12.36 15.90 -6.04
CA ILE A 266 11.93 16.84 -4.98
C ILE A 266 13.15 17.59 -4.47
N LYS A 267 13.20 18.91 -4.64
CA LYS A 267 14.18 19.83 -4.05
C LYS A 267 13.54 20.69 -2.96
N GLN A 268 14.31 21.04 -1.93
CA GLN A 268 13.91 22.01 -0.91
C GLN A 268 13.61 23.37 -1.57
N GLY A 269 12.36 23.85 -1.43
CA GLY A 269 11.85 25.03 -2.15
C GLY A 269 10.80 24.71 -3.22
N ASP A 270 10.59 23.43 -3.55
CA ASP A 270 9.48 22.99 -4.39
C ASP A 270 8.13 22.94 -3.63
N PHE A 271 8.17 23.10 -2.32
CA PHE A 271 6.98 23.24 -1.48
C PHE A 271 6.68 24.73 -1.33
N ASP A 272 5.51 25.17 -1.80
CA ASP A 272 5.01 26.46 -1.32
C ASP A 272 4.49 26.33 0.12
N GLU A 273 4.17 27.46 0.74
CA GLU A 273 3.53 27.58 2.06
C GLU A 273 2.21 26.79 2.21
N HIS A 274 1.74 26.13 1.15
CA HIS A 274 0.53 25.33 1.08
C HIS A 274 0.78 23.87 0.67
N TRP A 275 2.03 23.39 0.68
CA TRP A 275 2.39 22.02 0.28
C TRP A 275 1.93 21.66 -1.15
N HIS A 276 1.87 22.62 -2.08
CA HIS A 276 1.60 22.30 -3.47
C HIS A 276 2.82 21.63 -4.12
N TYR A 277 2.60 20.45 -4.69
CA TYR A 277 3.55 19.85 -5.63
C TYR A 277 3.49 20.61 -6.96
N PRO A 278 4.62 21.11 -7.49
CA PRO A 278 4.70 21.67 -8.83
C PRO A 278 4.14 20.68 -9.87
N HIS A 279 3.28 21.17 -10.75
CA HIS A 279 2.58 20.42 -11.80
C HIS A 279 3.51 19.75 -12.85
N HIS A 280 4.83 19.79 -12.66
CA HIS A 280 5.83 19.28 -13.59
C HIS A 280 6.53 18.00 -13.08
N PHE A 281 6.27 17.55 -11.84
CA PHE A 281 6.86 16.32 -11.32
C PHE A 281 6.22 15.07 -11.92
N ARG A 282 6.88 14.56 -12.96
CA ARG A 282 6.61 13.22 -13.50
C ARG A 282 7.27 12.19 -12.59
N TYR A 283 6.54 11.76 -11.55
CA TYR A 283 6.88 10.60 -10.71
C TYR A 283 6.74 9.27 -11.47
N ASN A 284 7.20 9.22 -12.72
CA ASN A 284 6.94 8.11 -13.64
C ASN A 284 7.66 6.82 -13.25
N ASP A 285 8.68 6.95 -12.41
CA ASP A 285 9.59 5.86 -12.05
C ASP A 285 9.53 5.50 -10.55
N SER A 286 8.56 6.04 -9.81
CA SER A 286 8.36 5.69 -8.40
C SER A 286 7.83 4.27 -8.28
N MET A 287 8.66 3.38 -7.73
CA MET A 287 8.35 1.97 -7.49
C MET A 287 8.34 1.64 -6.00
N ILE A 288 7.82 0.48 -5.63
CA ILE A 288 8.12 -0.12 -4.34
C ILE A 288 9.56 -0.66 -4.38
N VAL A 289 10.28 -0.52 -3.27
CA VAL A 289 11.66 -1.00 -3.11
C VAL A 289 11.66 -2.19 -2.16
N LEU A 290 12.25 -3.30 -2.58
CA LEU A 290 12.56 -4.46 -1.76
C LEU A 290 13.94 -4.30 -1.14
N GLY A 291 14.15 -4.80 0.08
CA GLY A 291 15.47 -5.01 0.66
C GLY A 291 15.48 -6.20 1.61
N VAL A 292 16.63 -6.85 1.75
CA VAL A 292 16.83 -8.02 2.61
C VAL A 292 17.73 -7.65 3.79
N ALA A 293 17.26 -7.90 5.00
CA ALA A 293 18.02 -7.65 6.22
C ALA A 293 19.02 -8.77 6.52
N ASP A 294 20.19 -8.43 7.05
CA ASP A 294 21.05 -9.38 7.75
C ASP A 294 20.57 -9.57 9.21
N GLY A 295 20.57 -10.82 9.70
CA GLY A 295 20.22 -11.15 11.08
C GLY A 295 18.94 -10.46 11.60
N LYS A 296 19.10 -9.50 12.52
CA LYS A 296 18.01 -8.71 13.12
C LYS A 296 17.88 -7.30 12.52
N GLY A 297 18.22 -7.14 11.24
CA GLY A 297 18.20 -5.86 10.52
C GLY A 297 19.34 -4.93 10.92
N GLU A 298 20.57 -5.44 11.07
CA GLU A 298 21.73 -4.58 11.30
C GLU A 298 22.08 -3.78 10.05
N ARG A 299 21.98 -4.42 8.90
CA ARG A 299 22.13 -3.87 7.55
C ARG A 299 21.11 -4.47 6.61
N PHE A 300 20.85 -3.75 5.53
CA PHE A 300 20.16 -4.28 4.37
C PHE A 300 21.12 -4.48 3.22
N HIS A 301 20.87 -5.52 2.45
CA HIS A 301 21.48 -5.81 1.17
C HIS A 301 20.37 -6.08 0.15
N ASP A 302 20.76 -6.18 -1.12
CA ASP A 302 19.84 -6.33 -2.25
C ASP A 302 18.68 -5.32 -2.23
N VAL A 303 19.01 -4.05 -1.97
CA VAL A 303 18.02 -2.98 -1.92
C VAL A 303 17.75 -2.48 -3.34
N ARG A 304 16.62 -2.88 -3.91
CA ARG A 304 16.31 -2.68 -5.33
C ARG A 304 14.83 -2.40 -5.58
N ARG A 305 14.52 -1.79 -6.72
CA ARG A 305 13.15 -1.56 -7.17
C ARG A 305 12.48 -2.91 -7.49
N THR A 306 11.20 -3.02 -7.19
CA THR A 306 10.33 -4.09 -7.68
C THR A 306 9.59 -3.64 -8.95
N ALA A 307 8.81 -4.53 -9.54
CA ALA A 307 7.88 -4.20 -10.63
C ALA A 307 6.59 -3.49 -10.15
N LEU A 308 6.40 -3.33 -8.84
CA LEU A 308 5.18 -2.70 -8.31
C LEU A 308 5.29 -1.17 -8.35
N PRO A 309 4.39 -0.48 -9.08
CA PRO A 309 4.37 0.97 -9.08
C PRO A 309 3.98 1.53 -7.70
N CYS A 310 4.45 2.74 -7.40
CA CYS A 310 4.08 3.45 -6.18
C CYS A 310 3.82 4.93 -6.50
N PRO A 311 2.58 5.43 -6.40
CA PRO A 311 2.26 6.84 -6.64
C PRO A 311 2.61 7.71 -5.42
N ASN A 312 3.75 7.45 -4.78
CA ASN A 312 4.16 8.07 -3.54
C ASN A 312 3.09 7.92 -2.42
N SER A 313 2.50 6.73 -2.28
CA SER A 313 1.42 6.42 -1.33
C SER A 313 1.85 5.31 -0.38
N GLY A 314 1.34 5.33 0.85
CA GLY A 314 1.64 4.31 1.84
C GLY A 314 1.22 2.91 1.36
N ILE A 315 2.01 1.90 1.76
CA ILE A 315 1.76 0.48 1.53
C ILE A 315 1.80 -0.25 2.86
N ASP A 316 1.25 -1.46 2.94
CA ASP A 316 1.54 -2.38 4.03
C ASP A 316 1.48 -3.83 3.51
N ALA A 317 2.31 -4.70 4.09
CA ALA A 317 2.45 -6.08 3.69
C ALA A 317 2.32 -7.04 4.88
N VAL A 318 1.97 -8.29 4.60
CA VAL A 318 1.93 -9.36 5.60
C VAL A 318 2.30 -10.68 4.94
N ARG A 319 3.11 -11.50 5.64
CA ARG A 319 3.25 -12.91 5.30
C ARG A 319 2.07 -13.69 5.89
N LEU A 320 1.37 -14.43 5.03
CA LEU A 320 0.31 -15.35 5.41
C LEU A 320 0.88 -16.63 6.03
N ARG A 321 0.06 -17.33 6.82
CA ARG A 321 0.39 -18.63 7.43
C ARG A 321 0.76 -19.70 6.41
N ASP A 322 0.26 -19.61 5.19
CA ASP A 322 0.59 -20.55 4.11
C ASP A 322 1.88 -20.19 3.36
N GLY A 323 2.59 -19.15 3.79
CA GLY A 323 3.89 -18.75 3.28
C GLY A 323 3.85 -17.67 2.21
N ARG A 324 2.68 -17.37 1.62
CA ARG A 324 2.53 -16.31 0.62
C ARG A 324 2.64 -14.93 1.27
N VAL A 325 3.05 -13.92 0.52
CA VAL A 325 3.12 -12.53 0.98
C VAL A 325 2.07 -11.71 0.26
N LEU A 326 1.27 -10.95 1.00
CA LEU A 326 0.37 -9.95 0.45
C LEU A 326 0.94 -8.55 0.65
N VAL A 327 0.75 -7.68 -0.32
CA VAL A 327 0.94 -6.24 -0.19
C VAL A 327 -0.33 -5.52 -0.64
N VAL A 328 -0.76 -4.53 0.14
CA VAL A 328 -1.83 -3.61 -0.23
C VAL A 328 -1.20 -2.31 -0.67
N TYR A 329 -1.50 -1.87 -1.89
CA TYR A 329 -0.84 -0.73 -2.53
C TYR A 329 -1.73 -0.06 -3.57
N ASN A 330 -1.28 1.08 -4.09
CA ASN A 330 -1.93 1.77 -5.20
C ASN A 330 -1.19 1.41 -6.51
N PRO A 331 -1.79 0.60 -7.42
CA PRO A 331 -1.13 0.09 -8.64
C PRO A 331 -1.10 1.12 -9.76
N THR A 332 -0.55 2.30 -9.49
CA THR A 332 -0.71 3.49 -10.34
C THR A 332 0.56 4.34 -10.36
N LYS A 333 0.76 5.06 -11.47
CA LYS A 333 1.82 6.07 -11.62
C LYS A 333 1.25 7.47 -11.35
N TYR A 334 2.11 8.50 -11.33
CA TYR A 334 1.69 9.92 -11.30
C TYR A 334 0.86 10.38 -10.07
N THR A 335 1.26 10.03 -8.85
CA THR A 335 0.57 10.43 -7.59
C THR A 335 -0.92 10.06 -7.51
N TYR A 336 -1.45 9.32 -8.48
CA TYR A 336 -2.87 8.98 -8.57
C TYR A 336 -3.19 7.89 -7.55
N ARG A 337 -4.07 8.17 -6.60
CA ARG A 337 -4.45 7.25 -5.51
C ARG A 337 -5.92 6.82 -5.58
N GLY A 338 -6.49 6.84 -6.78
CA GLY A 338 -7.88 6.45 -7.03
C GLY A 338 -8.09 4.95 -7.23
N VAL A 339 -7.05 4.13 -7.16
CA VAL A 339 -7.15 2.66 -7.22
C VAL A 339 -6.36 2.09 -6.05
N LEU A 340 -6.94 1.14 -5.31
CA LEU A 340 -6.27 0.40 -4.24
C LEU A 340 -6.43 -1.10 -4.53
N ALA A 341 -5.34 -1.85 -4.46
CA ALA A 341 -5.31 -3.26 -4.82
C ALA A 341 -4.46 -4.09 -3.83
N VAL A 342 -4.60 -5.41 -3.94
CA VAL A 342 -3.82 -6.42 -3.24
C VAL A 342 -3.00 -7.18 -4.28
N ALA A 343 -1.68 -7.14 -4.14
CA ALA A 343 -0.78 -8.03 -4.87
C ALA A 343 -0.29 -9.17 -3.96
N LEU A 344 0.02 -10.30 -4.59
CA LEU A 344 0.46 -11.53 -3.95
C LEU A 344 1.82 -11.95 -4.51
N SER A 345 2.71 -12.38 -3.63
CA SER A 345 3.97 -13.04 -3.97
C SER A 345 4.01 -14.44 -3.36
N GLU A 346 4.48 -15.42 -4.14
CA GLU A 346 4.71 -16.80 -3.72
C GLU A 346 6.19 -17.09 -3.38
N ASP A 347 7.07 -16.12 -3.64
CA ASP A 347 8.53 -16.26 -3.62
C ASP A 347 9.20 -15.17 -2.76
N ASP A 348 8.60 -14.84 -1.61
CA ASP A 348 9.14 -13.87 -0.63
C ASP A 348 9.33 -12.43 -1.18
N GLY A 349 8.52 -12.03 -2.15
CA GLY A 349 8.48 -10.68 -2.71
C GLY A 349 9.37 -10.45 -3.92
N GLU A 350 9.91 -11.52 -4.53
CA GLU A 350 10.70 -11.44 -5.76
C GLU A 350 9.79 -11.14 -6.96
N THR A 351 8.68 -11.86 -7.09
CA THR A 351 7.64 -11.64 -8.11
C THR A 351 6.29 -11.33 -7.47
N TRP A 352 5.47 -10.54 -8.18
CA TRP A 352 4.18 -10.05 -7.67
C TRP A 352 3.08 -10.17 -8.72
N PHE A 353 1.88 -10.53 -8.26
CA PHE A 353 0.68 -10.64 -9.08
C PHE A 353 -0.47 -9.90 -8.40
N ASP A 354 -1.14 -8.99 -9.10
CA ASP A 354 -2.39 -8.41 -8.61
C ASP A 354 -3.46 -9.51 -8.53
N VAL A 355 -4.06 -9.68 -7.35
CA VAL A 355 -5.05 -10.73 -7.06
C VAL A 355 -6.41 -10.18 -6.66
N LEU A 356 -6.49 -8.90 -6.33
CA LEU A 356 -7.74 -8.25 -5.95
C LEU A 356 -7.65 -6.73 -6.08
N GLU A 357 -8.63 -6.11 -6.72
CA GLU A 357 -8.85 -4.67 -6.62
C GLU A 357 -9.82 -4.37 -5.48
N LEU A 358 -9.40 -3.61 -4.47
CA LEU A 358 -10.26 -3.20 -3.35
C LEU A 358 -11.14 -2.02 -3.74
N GLU A 359 -10.55 -1.05 -4.43
CA GLU A 359 -11.21 0.20 -4.78
C GLU A 359 -10.79 0.70 -6.16
N ARG A 360 -11.73 1.33 -6.85
CA ARG A 360 -11.48 2.08 -8.08
C ARG A 360 -12.43 3.25 -8.21
N CYS A 361 -11.83 4.41 -8.35
CA CYS A 361 -12.47 5.66 -8.71
C CYS A 361 -12.99 5.55 -10.15
N ARG A 362 -14.27 5.88 -10.36
CA ARG A 362 -14.83 5.89 -11.71
C ARG A 362 -14.36 7.13 -12.46
N LYS A 363 -14.32 7.05 -13.78
CA LYS A 363 -14.00 8.20 -14.64
C LYS A 363 -14.99 9.35 -14.43
N SER A 364 -16.26 9.04 -14.13
CA SER A 364 -17.30 10.01 -13.79
C SER A 364 -17.00 10.83 -12.53
N ASP A 365 -16.23 10.25 -11.61
CA ASP A 365 -15.96 10.84 -10.29
C ASP A 365 -14.75 11.79 -10.32
N ILE A 366 -13.99 11.77 -11.42
CA ILE A 366 -12.87 12.67 -11.67
C ILE A 366 -13.43 14.00 -12.16
N ALA A 367 -13.19 15.08 -11.41
CA ALA A 367 -13.63 16.40 -11.83
C ALA A 367 -12.96 16.80 -13.17
N ARG A 368 -13.76 17.24 -14.15
CA ARG A 368 -13.25 17.73 -15.45
C ARG A 368 -12.15 18.76 -15.23
N ASN A 369 -10.99 18.53 -15.87
CA ASN A 369 -9.81 19.40 -15.93
C ASN A 369 -8.97 19.53 -14.63
N LEU A 370 -9.15 18.67 -13.62
CA LEU A 370 -8.29 18.65 -12.43
C LEU A 370 -7.91 17.21 -12.04
N TRP A 371 -6.76 16.74 -12.52
CA TRP A 371 -6.16 15.44 -12.20
C TRP A 371 -5.81 15.23 -10.71
N THR A 372 -6.18 16.16 -9.82
CA THR A 372 -5.99 16.10 -8.36
C THR A 372 -7.31 16.00 -7.59
N ARG A 373 -8.45 15.92 -8.29
CA ARG A 373 -9.78 15.91 -7.69
C ARG A 373 -10.52 14.61 -8.02
N TYR A 374 -10.24 13.60 -7.22
CA TYR A 374 -10.85 12.27 -7.28
C TYR A 374 -11.01 11.69 -5.86
N PRO A 375 -11.95 10.73 -5.66
CA PRO A 375 -11.97 9.84 -4.50
C PRO A 375 -10.61 9.17 -4.23
N GLU A 376 -10.04 9.37 -3.04
CA GLU A 376 -8.77 8.76 -2.63
C GLU A 376 -8.99 7.50 -1.78
N TYR A 377 -8.19 6.46 -2.06
CA TYR A 377 -8.09 5.24 -1.28
C TYR A 377 -6.61 4.96 -0.99
N SER A 378 -6.17 5.03 0.26
CA SER A 378 -4.73 5.06 0.54
C SER A 378 -4.34 4.65 1.96
N TYR A 379 -3.04 4.50 2.19
CA TYR A 379 -2.43 4.22 3.49
C TYR A 379 -3.07 3.00 4.18
N PRO A 380 -3.01 1.83 3.53
CA PRO A 380 -3.60 0.62 4.07
C PRO A 380 -2.82 0.10 5.27
N ALA A 381 -3.48 -0.67 6.14
CA ALA A 381 -2.86 -1.57 7.10
C ALA A 381 -3.47 -2.96 6.93
N ILE A 382 -2.65 -3.99 7.02
CA ILE A 382 -3.06 -5.38 6.77
C ILE A 382 -2.54 -6.32 7.87
N LEU A 383 -3.36 -7.27 8.29
CA LEU A 383 -2.95 -8.41 9.11
C LEU A 383 -3.72 -9.67 8.74
N GLN A 384 -3.18 -10.84 9.08
CA GLN A 384 -3.96 -12.08 9.14
C GLN A 384 -4.27 -12.40 10.61
N ALA A 385 -5.56 -12.45 10.95
CA ALA A 385 -6.04 -12.64 12.33
C ALA A 385 -6.11 -14.12 12.71
N SER A 386 -6.35 -14.42 13.99
CA SER A 386 -6.41 -15.78 14.55
C SER A 386 -7.44 -16.67 13.83
N ASP A 387 -8.56 -16.09 13.40
CA ASP A 387 -9.62 -16.71 12.58
C ASP A 387 -9.15 -17.22 11.19
N GLY A 388 -7.94 -16.83 10.77
CA GLY A 388 -7.36 -17.20 9.49
C GLY A 388 -7.71 -16.26 8.33
N LEU A 389 -8.56 -15.26 8.56
CA LEU A 389 -8.93 -14.24 7.58
C LEU A 389 -7.90 -13.10 7.55
N VAL A 390 -7.91 -12.36 6.45
CA VAL A 390 -7.05 -11.19 6.25
C VAL A 390 -7.90 -9.94 6.45
N HIS A 391 -7.47 -9.07 7.36
CA HIS A 391 -8.16 -7.82 7.69
C HIS A 391 -7.35 -6.64 7.14
N ILE A 392 -8.00 -5.79 6.36
CA ILE A 392 -7.38 -4.63 5.74
C ILE A 392 -8.15 -3.37 6.15
N THR A 393 -7.47 -2.37 6.71
CA THR A 393 -8.04 -1.03 6.93
C THR A 393 -7.34 -0.01 6.05
N TYR A 394 -8.04 1.00 5.56
CA TYR A 394 -7.44 2.05 4.74
C TYR A 394 -8.23 3.35 4.80
N THR A 395 -7.53 4.43 4.45
CA THR A 395 -8.14 5.75 4.25
C THR A 395 -9.11 5.67 3.10
N TYR A 396 -10.34 6.12 3.31
CA TYR A 396 -11.41 6.03 2.33
C TYR A 396 -12.07 7.38 2.10
N SER A 397 -12.27 7.70 0.83
CA SER A 397 -13.03 8.87 0.42
C SER A 397 -13.94 8.55 -0.75
N THR A 398 -15.15 9.09 -0.71
CA THR A 398 -16.12 9.14 -1.80
C THR A 398 -16.15 10.49 -2.48
N ARG A 399 -15.53 11.51 -1.86
CA ARG A 399 -15.54 12.89 -2.34
C ARG A 399 -14.19 13.25 -2.93
N PRO A 400 -14.14 13.96 -4.06
CA PRO A 400 -12.91 14.54 -4.55
C PRO A 400 -12.24 15.44 -3.50
N LEU A 401 -10.93 15.34 -3.36
CA LEU A 401 -10.15 16.27 -2.56
C LEU A 401 -10.37 17.71 -3.08
N LYS A 402 -10.90 18.63 -2.25
CA LYS A 402 -10.95 20.06 -2.59
C LYS A 402 -9.94 20.78 -1.69
N ARG A 403 -8.84 21.26 -2.30
CA ARG A 403 -7.81 22.17 -1.70
C ARG A 403 -7.52 21.88 -0.22
N HIS A 404 -6.85 20.76 0.06
CA HIS A 404 -6.32 20.35 1.39
C HIS A 404 -7.34 20.33 2.56
N LYS A 405 -8.64 20.53 2.32
CA LYS A 405 -9.65 20.77 3.38
C LYS A 405 -10.90 19.89 3.28
N SER A 406 -10.99 18.98 2.30
CA SER A 406 -12.12 18.05 2.20
C SER A 406 -11.71 16.74 1.55
N GLY A 407 -12.19 15.60 2.07
CA GLY A 407 -11.90 14.24 1.62
C GLY A 407 -11.35 13.38 2.77
N ARG A 408 -11.16 12.08 2.53
CA ARG A 408 -10.74 11.11 3.56
C ARG A 408 -11.70 11.08 4.76
N GLU A 409 -12.98 11.14 4.47
CA GLU A 409 -14.03 11.24 5.49
C GLU A 409 -14.22 9.97 6.31
N SER A 410 -13.52 8.88 6.00
CA SER A 410 -13.68 7.62 6.70
C SER A 410 -12.44 6.73 6.64
N ILE A 411 -12.44 5.71 7.52
CA ILE A 411 -11.60 4.52 7.40
C ILE A 411 -12.50 3.36 7.00
N LYS A 412 -12.14 2.64 5.93
CA LYS A 412 -12.84 1.43 5.50
C LYS A 412 -12.08 0.19 5.97
N HIS A 413 -12.82 -0.85 6.33
CA HIS A 413 -12.33 -2.17 6.71
C HIS A 413 -12.88 -3.21 5.73
N VAL A 414 -12.00 -4.07 5.25
CA VAL A 414 -12.34 -5.20 4.37
C VAL A 414 -11.76 -6.47 4.98
N VAL A 415 -12.57 -7.53 5.00
CA VAL A 415 -12.16 -8.87 5.43
C VAL A 415 -12.08 -9.77 4.20
N LEU A 416 -10.95 -10.43 4.01
CA LEU A 416 -10.70 -11.34 2.89
C LEU A 416 -10.49 -12.77 3.38
N ASN A 417 -11.02 -13.74 2.62
CA ASN A 417 -10.65 -15.14 2.73
C ASN A 417 -9.39 -15.38 1.88
N PRO A 418 -8.21 -15.61 2.50
CA PRO A 418 -6.97 -15.76 1.75
C PRO A 418 -6.91 -17.02 0.88
N LEU A 419 -7.72 -18.05 1.15
CA LEU A 419 -7.75 -19.28 0.34
C LEU A 419 -8.34 -19.07 -1.05
N LYS A 420 -9.06 -17.95 -1.24
CA LYS A 420 -9.65 -17.55 -2.51
C LYS A 420 -8.76 -16.59 -3.30
N LEU A 421 -7.67 -16.08 -2.71
CA LEU A 421 -6.68 -15.27 -3.42
C LEU A 421 -5.74 -16.22 -4.16
N ARG A 422 -5.65 -16.12 -5.48
CA ARG A 422 -4.73 -16.92 -6.30
C ARG A 422 -4.25 -16.06 -7.47
N PRO A 423 -2.95 -16.12 -7.83
CA PRO A 423 -2.52 -15.60 -9.13
C PRO A 423 -3.29 -16.32 -10.23
N VAL A 424 -3.89 -15.58 -11.15
CA VAL A 424 -4.43 -16.17 -12.38
C VAL A 424 -3.31 -16.20 -13.39
N LYS A 425 -2.65 -17.36 -13.55
CA LYS A 425 -1.69 -17.62 -14.63
C LYS A 425 -2.46 -18.16 -15.83
N LEU A 426 -2.29 -17.55 -17.00
CA LEU A 426 -2.73 -18.13 -18.26
C LEU A 426 -1.51 -18.59 -19.05
N GLU A 427 -1.47 -19.86 -19.43
CA GLU A 427 -0.45 -20.36 -20.35
C GLU A 427 -0.84 -20.06 -21.80
N LYS A 428 0.16 -19.71 -22.63
CA LYS A 428 -0.02 -19.36 -24.05
C LYS A 428 -0.77 -20.43 -24.86
N GLU A 429 -0.67 -21.68 -24.43
CA GLU A 429 -1.24 -22.85 -25.09
C GLU A 429 -2.72 -23.07 -24.72
N GLU A 430 -3.22 -22.44 -23.65
CA GLU A 430 -4.59 -22.58 -23.17
C GLU A 430 -5.58 -21.60 -23.83
N LEU A 431 -5.08 -20.64 -24.62
CA LEU A 431 -5.90 -19.70 -25.39
C LEU A 431 -6.01 -20.15 -26.85
N PRO A 432 -7.19 -20.58 -27.35
CA PRO A 432 -7.39 -20.86 -28.77
C PRO A 432 -6.99 -19.63 -29.60
N ALA A 433 -6.18 -19.82 -30.66
CA ALA A 433 -5.61 -18.74 -31.47
C ALA A 433 -6.63 -17.69 -31.96
N ALA A 434 -7.87 -18.11 -32.22
CA ALA A 434 -8.97 -17.21 -32.59
C ALA A 434 -9.41 -16.25 -31.46
N LYS A 435 -9.33 -16.69 -30.20
CA LYS A 435 -9.62 -15.86 -29.01
C LYS A 435 -8.47 -14.90 -28.71
N PHE A 436 -7.22 -15.31 -28.94
CA PHE A 436 -6.04 -14.45 -28.81
C PHE A 436 -6.07 -13.30 -29.84
N HIS A 437 -6.50 -13.59 -31.08
CA HIS A 437 -6.69 -12.57 -32.10
C HIS A 437 -7.80 -11.56 -31.76
N HIS A 438 -8.93 -12.02 -31.21
CA HIS A 438 -10.02 -11.15 -30.75
C HIS A 438 -9.61 -10.28 -29.57
N PHE A 439 -8.85 -10.86 -28.63
CA PHE A 439 -8.25 -10.14 -27.52
C PHE A 439 -7.36 -8.99 -28.04
N LEU A 440 -6.43 -9.27 -28.97
CA LEU A 440 -5.59 -8.24 -29.62
C LEU A 440 -6.37 -7.17 -30.40
N GLN A 441 -7.54 -7.50 -30.96
CA GLN A 441 -8.41 -6.48 -31.59
C GLN A 441 -9.09 -5.59 -30.54
N ALA A 442 -9.51 -6.17 -29.41
CA ALA A 442 -10.02 -5.40 -28.27
C ALA A 442 -8.92 -4.48 -27.70
N LEU A 443 -7.66 -4.94 -27.67
CA LEU A 443 -6.48 -4.13 -27.30
C LEU A 443 -6.28 -2.88 -28.17
N ARG A 444 -6.72 -2.92 -29.43
CA ARG A 444 -6.60 -1.80 -30.38
C ARG A 444 -7.81 -0.87 -30.37
N ALA A 445 -8.98 -1.37 -29.97
CA ALA A 445 -10.18 -0.55 -29.86
C ALA A 445 -10.15 0.37 -28.62
N SER A 446 -9.36 0.05 -27.60
CA SER A 446 -9.18 0.84 -26.39
C SER A 446 -8.14 1.97 -26.51
N SER A 447 -7.56 2.20 -27.70
CA SER A 447 -6.43 3.13 -27.90
C SER A 447 -6.82 4.60 -28.10
N ASP A 448 -7.91 5.07 -27.48
CA ASP A 448 -8.21 6.49 -27.43
C ASP A 448 -7.48 7.15 -26.25
N TYR A 449 -6.28 7.65 -26.56
CA TYR A 449 -5.54 8.70 -25.86
C TYR A 449 -5.14 8.44 -24.39
N PHE A 450 -4.03 7.71 -24.21
CA PHE A 450 -3.19 7.80 -23.01
C PHE A 450 -1.72 7.98 -23.41
N PRO A 451 -0.94 8.79 -22.67
CA PRO A 451 0.40 9.20 -23.08
C PRO A 451 1.37 8.01 -23.14
N PRO A 452 2.41 8.10 -23.99
CA PRO A 452 3.33 7.01 -24.26
C PRO A 452 4.36 6.85 -23.14
N SER A 453 4.17 5.87 -22.25
CA SER A 453 5.27 5.22 -21.52
C SER A 453 4.76 3.96 -20.82
N TYR A 454 5.16 2.81 -21.35
CA TYR A 454 5.28 1.47 -20.75
C TYR A 454 4.44 1.17 -19.49
N GLU A 455 3.27 0.58 -19.75
CA GLU A 455 2.49 -0.39 -18.95
C GLU A 455 1.06 -0.32 -19.51
N HIS A 456 0.64 -1.37 -20.22
CA HIS A 456 -0.67 -1.40 -20.84
C HIS A 456 -1.58 -2.30 -20.02
N TRP A 457 -2.31 -1.70 -19.07
CA TRP A 457 -3.57 -2.26 -18.65
C TRP A 457 -4.54 -2.11 -19.81
N LEU A 458 -4.96 -3.24 -20.37
CA LEU A 458 -5.87 -3.22 -21.49
C LEU A 458 -7.18 -3.85 -21.07
N GLU A 459 -8.24 -3.06 -21.15
CA GLU A 459 -9.61 -3.46 -20.83
C GLU A 459 -10.37 -3.67 -22.15
N GLY A 460 -10.70 -4.92 -22.45
CA GLY A 460 -11.57 -5.23 -23.58
C GLY A 460 -13.02 -4.82 -23.28
N ASN A 461 -13.81 -4.55 -24.32
CA ASN A 461 -15.26 -4.25 -24.21
C ASN A 461 -16.10 -5.37 -23.54
N ASN A 462 -15.48 -6.50 -23.23
CA ASN A 462 -16.04 -7.67 -22.56
C ASN A 462 -15.60 -7.78 -21.09
N GLY A 463 -14.95 -6.76 -20.52
CA GLY A 463 -14.54 -6.73 -19.11
C GLY A 463 -13.27 -7.53 -18.79
N ILE A 464 -12.56 -8.02 -19.81
CA ILE A 464 -11.26 -8.68 -19.64
C ILE A 464 -10.19 -7.60 -19.47
N ARG A 465 -9.52 -7.60 -18.32
CA ARG A 465 -8.29 -6.83 -18.09
C ARG A 465 -7.09 -7.72 -18.29
N ALA A 466 -6.07 -7.19 -18.94
CA ALA A 466 -4.77 -7.83 -19.06
C ALA A 466 -3.66 -6.92 -18.54
N HIS A 467 -2.85 -7.46 -17.63
CA HIS A 467 -1.54 -6.87 -17.32
C HIS A 467 -0.51 -7.53 -18.23
N VAL A 468 0.13 -6.76 -19.11
CA VAL A 468 1.19 -7.23 -20.01
C VAL A 468 2.50 -6.67 -19.51
N VAL A 469 3.36 -7.55 -18.99
CA VAL A 469 4.75 -7.23 -18.62
C VAL A 469 5.63 -7.70 -19.77
N LEU A 470 6.43 -6.79 -20.31
CA LEU A 470 7.47 -7.11 -21.29
C LEU A 470 8.80 -7.14 -20.51
N ASP A 471 9.38 -8.32 -20.32
CA ASP A 471 10.76 -8.43 -19.82
C ASP A 471 11.72 -8.31 -21.00
N GLU A 472 12.74 -7.46 -20.86
CA GLU A 472 13.95 -7.53 -21.69
C GLU A 472 14.93 -8.47 -20.96
N GLU A 473 15.33 -9.58 -21.59
CA GLU A 473 16.47 -10.36 -21.08
C GLU A 473 17.73 -9.49 -21.12
N ASP A 474 18.34 -9.31 -19.95
CA ASP A 474 19.69 -8.76 -19.83
C ASP A 474 20.67 -9.87 -20.26
N ASP A 475 21.04 -9.86 -21.55
CA ASP A 475 22.06 -10.74 -22.11
C ASP A 475 23.42 -10.41 -21.46
N GLY A 476 23.68 -11.07 -20.33
CA GLY A 476 25.02 -11.30 -19.84
C GLY A 476 25.85 -12.02 -20.90
N ASP A 477 26.88 -11.32 -21.35
CA ASP A 477 28.06 -11.82 -22.05
C ASP A 477 27.90 -12.21 -23.52
N SER A 478 28.36 -11.31 -24.40
CA SER A 478 28.65 -11.61 -25.80
C SER A 478 30.14 -11.93 -25.96
N SER A 479 30.61 -13.02 -25.34
CA SER A 479 31.71 -13.84 -25.88
C SER A 479 31.94 -15.14 -25.09
N ALA A 480 31.92 -16.25 -25.83
CA ALA A 480 32.32 -17.63 -25.52
C ALA A 480 31.23 -18.61 -25.07
#